data_AF-A0AAW1I081-F1
#
_entry.id   AF-A0AAW1I081-F1
#
_cell.length_a   1.000
_cell.length_b   1.000
_cell.length_c   1.000
_cell.angle_alpha   90.00
_cell.angle_beta   90.00
_cell.angle_gamma   90.00
#
_symmetry.space_group_name_H-M   'P 1'
#
loop_
_entity.id
_entity.type
_entity.pdbx_description
1 polymer ?
#
loop_
_entity_poly.entity_id
_entity_poly.type
_entity_poly.pdbx_seq_one_letter_code
_entity_poly.pdbx_strand_id
1 'polypeptide(L)'
;MLKIKNRKGSSQVWPHFFLTTNKLRAKCRYCGVIYTAQSKNGTGHLIRHMDACKHRPESDQRSMDEFLNKPNAPEQYTYNYDECTAELSRMIIQTEEPFLLAEHNAFNKYIKKNQPEHKPTGRKTVRSNAMRQYCELKQKLISDFANMTCRFNLTADAWDSGCDYSYVCITAHWIDREWNLQKQIISFSKLEFPHNAINMHNIIINSICEYNLKSKILSVTFDNATAMTSVANMLKTSLESVLLDGKLLHMRCACHVLNLCVKDGLEGLKQYHE
;
A
#
# COMPACT_ATOMS: atom_id res chain seq x y z
N MET A 1 -37.58 -34.32 -38.99
CA MET A 1 -38.05 -32.91 -38.99
C MET A 1 -36.86 -31.97 -39.22
N LEU A 2 -36.73 -31.43 -40.43
CA LEU A 2 -35.64 -30.52 -40.81
C LEU A 2 -35.93 -29.10 -40.29
N LYS A 3 -35.15 -28.62 -39.32
CA LYS A 3 -35.19 -27.23 -38.84
C LYS A 3 -34.52 -26.31 -39.87
N ILE A 4 -35.31 -25.55 -40.61
CA ILE A 4 -34.82 -24.51 -41.54
C ILE A 4 -34.23 -23.36 -40.72
N LYS A 5 -32.91 -23.17 -40.81
CA LYS A 5 -32.20 -22.00 -40.26
C LYS A 5 -32.64 -20.73 -41.01
N ASN A 6 -33.41 -19.86 -40.36
CA ASN A 6 -33.68 -18.52 -40.87
C ASN A 6 -32.42 -17.65 -40.75
N ARG A 7 -31.82 -17.26 -41.88
CA ARG A 7 -30.81 -16.19 -41.95
C ARG A 7 -31.38 -14.92 -41.28
N LYS A 8 -30.71 -14.41 -40.24
CA LYS A 8 -30.97 -13.06 -39.70
C LYS A 8 -30.78 -12.06 -40.86
N GLY A 9 -31.78 -11.24 -41.14
CA GLY A 9 -31.64 -10.16 -42.10
C GLY A 9 -30.57 -9.18 -41.61
N SER A 10 -29.64 -8.79 -42.47
CA SER A 10 -28.49 -7.95 -42.13
C SER A 10 -28.80 -6.47 -41.91
N SER A 11 -30.05 -6.04 -42.14
CA SER A 11 -30.43 -4.63 -42.11
C SER A 11 -30.89 -4.18 -40.71
N GLN A 12 -30.47 -2.97 -40.32
CA GLN A 12 -30.80 -2.33 -39.03
C GLN A 12 -32.30 -2.14 -38.78
N VAL A 13 -33.16 -2.31 -39.79
CA VAL A 13 -34.60 -2.14 -39.66
C VAL A 13 -35.30 -3.31 -38.94
N TRP A 14 -34.74 -4.52 -38.95
CA TRP A 14 -35.47 -5.71 -38.49
C TRP A 14 -35.85 -5.76 -36.99
N PRO A 15 -35.14 -5.11 -36.05
CA PRO A 15 -35.62 -4.92 -34.68
C PRO A 15 -36.92 -4.11 -34.60
N HIS A 16 -37.19 -3.24 -35.58
CA HIS A 16 -38.29 -2.28 -35.57
C HIS A 16 -39.53 -2.74 -36.38
N PHE A 17 -39.47 -3.90 -37.03
CA PHE A 17 -40.56 -4.45 -37.85
C PHE A 17 -40.86 -5.93 -37.53
N PHE A 18 -42.11 -6.33 -37.74
CA PHE A 18 -42.55 -7.73 -37.76
C PHE A 18 -42.64 -8.22 -39.21
N LEU A 19 -41.90 -9.28 -39.54
CA LEU A 19 -42.08 -9.98 -40.82
C LEU A 19 -43.28 -10.92 -40.74
N THR A 20 -44.10 -10.87 -41.79
CA THR A 20 -45.16 -11.86 -42.02
C THR A 20 -44.58 -13.24 -42.30
N THR A 21 -45.36 -14.30 -42.06
CA THR A 21 -44.93 -15.71 -42.21
C THR A 21 -44.39 -16.04 -43.61
N ASN A 22 -44.85 -15.36 -44.66
CA ASN A 22 -44.35 -15.50 -46.03
C ASN A 22 -43.20 -14.54 -46.39
N LYS A 23 -42.74 -13.69 -45.46
CA LYS A 23 -41.71 -12.66 -45.65
C LYS A 23 -41.97 -11.67 -46.80
N LEU A 24 -43.20 -11.56 -47.29
CA LEU A 24 -43.56 -10.62 -48.36
C LEU A 24 -43.90 -9.23 -47.80
N ARG A 25 -44.28 -9.15 -46.53
CA ARG A 25 -44.68 -7.90 -45.85
C ARG A 25 -44.00 -7.75 -44.49
N ALA A 26 -43.72 -6.50 -44.14
CA ALA A 26 -43.19 -6.07 -42.85
C ALA A 26 -44.13 -5.05 -42.22
N LYS A 27 -44.55 -5.28 -40.97
CA LYS A 27 -45.38 -4.37 -40.18
C LYS A 27 -44.52 -3.58 -39.21
N CYS A 28 -44.60 -2.25 -39.21
CA CYS A 28 -43.92 -1.42 -38.22
C CYS A 28 -44.41 -1.76 -36.82
N ARG A 29 -43.50 -1.93 -35.86
CA ARG A 29 -43.83 -2.25 -34.46
C ARG A 29 -44.50 -1.09 -33.71
N TYR A 30 -44.29 0.13 -34.18
CA TYR A 30 -44.72 1.35 -33.50
C TYR A 30 -46.08 1.85 -34.00
N CYS A 31 -46.21 2.10 -35.30
CA CYS A 31 -47.44 2.64 -35.89
C CYS A 31 -48.32 1.58 -36.56
N GLY A 32 -47.84 0.34 -36.68
CA GLY A 32 -48.60 -0.75 -37.29
C GLY A 32 -48.74 -0.69 -38.81
N VAL A 33 -48.18 0.31 -39.50
CA VAL A 33 -48.23 0.42 -40.97
C VAL A 33 -47.49 -0.75 -41.62
N ILE A 34 -48.07 -1.31 -42.68
CA ILE A 34 -47.56 -2.49 -43.38
C ILE A 34 -46.91 -2.09 -44.69
N TYR A 35 -45.68 -2.54 -44.88
CA TYR A 35 -44.86 -2.30 -46.07
C TYR A 35 -44.50 -3.62 -46.77
N THR A 36 -44.15 -3.54 -48.04
CA THR A 36 -43.56 -4.68 -48.77
C THR A 36 -42.16 -4.98 -48.24
N ALA A 37 -41.80 -6.25 -48.13
CA ALA A 37 -40.53 -6.71 -47.55
C ALA A 37 -39.85 -7.80 -48.41
N GLN A 38 -40.21 -7.89 -49.69
CA GLN A 38 -39.56 -8.82 -50.62
C GLN A 38 -38.06 -8.50 -50.70
N SER A 39 -37.24 -9.55 -50.75
CA SER A 39 -35.77 -9.42 -50.82
C SER A 39 -35.29 -8.57 -52.00
N LYS A 40 -36.10 -8.48 -53.07
CA LYS A 40 -35.83 -7.71 -54.28
C LYS A 40 -35.95 -6.19 -54.10
N ASN A 41 -36.66 -5.72 -53.06
CA ASN A 41 -37.08 -4.32 -52.94
C ASN A 41 -36.12 -3.47 -52.09
N GLY A 42 -35.05 -4.06 -51.55
CA GLY A 42 -34.17 -3.41 -50.58
C GLY A 42 -34.90 -3.02 -49.28
N THR A 43 -34.22 -2.30 -48.38
CA THR A 43 -34.80 -1.82 -47.10
C THR A 43 -34.92 -0.30 -47.00
N GLY A 44 -34.61 0.45 -48.06
CA GLY A 44 -34.56 1.92 -48.02
C GLY A 44 -35.88 2.60 -47.67
N HIS A 45 -37.02 2.05 -48.13
CA HIS A 45 -38.34 2.57 -47.75
C HIS A 45 -38.70 2.27 -46.30
N LEU A 46 -38.22 1.14 -45.75
CA LEU A 46 -38.41 0.80 -44.33
C LEU A 46 -37.59 1.72 -43.43
N ILE A 47 -36.36 2.07 -43.84
CA ILE A 47 -35.50 3.05 -43.14
C ILE A 47 -36.17 4.42 -43.13
N ARG A 48 -36.59 4.92 -44.31
CA ARG A 48 -37.30 6.21 -44.41
C ARG A 48 -38.55 6.27 -43.53
N HIS A 49 -39.30 5.18 -43.45
CA HIS A 49 -40.42 5.10 -42.51
C HIS A 49 -39.95 5.11 -41.06
N MET A 50 -38.95 4.29 -40.71
CA MET A 50 -38.43 4.15 -39.35
C MET A 50 -37.91 5.48 -38.77
N ASP A 51 -37.30 6.32 -39.61
CA ASP A 51 -36.79 7.63 -39.21
C ASP A 51 -37.91 8.68 -39.08
N ALA A 52 -38.96 8.59 -39.91
CA ALA A 52 -40.10 9.51 -39.90
C ALA A 52 -41.30 9.04 -39.04
N CYS A 53 -41.19 7.89 -38.36
CA CYS A 53 -42.31 7.29 -37.64
C CYS A 53 -42.63 8.08 -36.38
N LYS A 54 -43.73 8.87 -36.40
CA LYS A 54 -44.19 9.67 -35.25
C LYS A 54 -44.48 8.89 -33.97
N HIS A 55 -44.67 7.58 -34.06
CA HIS A 55 -44.96 6.69 -32.92
C HIS A 55 -43.71 5.99 -32.38
N ARG A 56 -42.52 6.24 -32.94
CA ARG A 56 -41.26 5.66 -32.46
C ARG A 56 -40.82 6.41 -31.20
N PRO A 57 -40.53 5.72 -30.08
CA PRO A 57 -40.03 6.35 -28.86
C PRO A 57 -38.68 7.04 -29.09
N GLU A 58 -38.47 8.21 -28.49
CA GLU A 58 -37.18 8.94 -28.54
C GLU A 58 -36.00 8.10 -28.03
N SER A 59 -36.24 7.18 -27.07
CA SER A 59 -35.22 6.25 -26.56
C SER A 59 -34.64 5.29 -27.61
N ASP A 60 -35.36 5.08 -28.72
CA ASP A 60 -34.94 4.23 -29.84
C ASP A 60 -34.29 5.05 -30.96
N GLN A 61 -34.24 6.39 -30.89
CA GLN A 61 -33.55 7.28 -31.83
C GLN A 61 -32.04 7.39 -31.56
N ARG A 62 -31.42 6.35 -31.02
CA ARG A 62 -29.99 6.36 -30.65
C ARG A 62 -29.12 6.63 -31.88
N SER A 63 -28.38 7.75 -31.84
CA SER A 63 -27.44 8.13 -32.89
C SER A 63 -26.21 7.21 -32.85
N MET A 64 -25.47 7.15 -33.94
CA MET A 64 -24.19 6.44 -34.03
C MET A 64 -23.17 6.91 -32.96
N ASP A 65 -23.32 8.14 -32.44
CA ASP A 65 -22.42 8.72 -31.44
C ASP A 65 -22.53 8.04 -30.06
N GLU A 66 -23.68 7.46 -29.71
CA GLU A 66 -23.85 6.72 -28.45
C GLU A 66 -23.11 5.37 -28.44
N PHE A 67 -22.71 4.84 -29.61
CA PHE A 67 -21.92 3.61 -29.69
C PHE A 67 -20.43 3.85 -29.37
N LEU A 68 -19.95 5.09 -29.54
CA LEU A 68 -18.58 5.51 -29.23
C LEU A 68 -18.43 5.90 -27.75
N ASN A 69 -19.48 6.48 -27.15
CA ASN A 69 -19.49 6.82 -25.73
C ASN A 69 -20.12 5.71 -24.89
N LYS A 70 -19.39 4.60 -24.69
CA LYS A 70 -19.71 3.65 -23.62
C LYS A 70 -19.34 4.26 -22.26
N PRO A 71 -20.29 4.46 -21.32
CA PRO A 71 -19.96 4.84 -19.95
C PRO A 71 -19.31 3.71 -19.13
N ASN A 72 -19.16 2.51 -19.72
CA ASN A 72 -18.53 1.32 -19.14
C ASN A 72 -17.49 0.70 -20.10
N ALA A 73 -16.68 1.51 -20.78
CA ALA A 73 -15.42 0.97 -21.32
C ALA A 73 -14.55 0.56 -20.11
N PRO A 74 -13.95 -0.64 -20.07
CA PRO A 74 -12.94 -0.91 -19.07
C PRO A 74 -11.89 0.18 -19.17
N GLU A 75 -11.53 0.81 -18.05
CA GLU A 75 -10.46 1.80 -18.02
C GLU A 75 -9.28 1.24 -18.81
N GLN A 76 -8.87 1.98 -19.84
CA GLN A 76 -7.75 1.55 -20.66
C GLN A 76 -6.50 1.61 -19.78
N TYR A 77 -6.07 0.45 -19.29
CA TYR A 77 -4.87 0.34 -18.47
C TYR A 77 -3.70 0.96 -19.24
N THR A 78 -3.07 1.95 -18.62
CA THR A 78 -1.90 2.62 -19.16
C THR A 78 -0.70 2.25 -18.30
N TYR A 79 0.36 1.72 -18.91
CA TYR A 79 1.56 1.36 -18.18
C TYR A 79 2.25 2.62 -17.62
N ASN A 80 2.28 2.76 -16.29
CA ASN A 80 3.02 3.80 -15.60
C ASN A 80 4.31 3.22 -14.99
N TYR A 81 5.46 3.61 -15.55
CA TYR A 81 6.77 3.13 -15.11
C TYR A 81 7.10 3.53 -13.66
N ASP A 82 6.72 4.73 -13.24
CA ASP A 82 7.05 5.25 -11.90
C ASP A 82 6.20 4.56 -10.82
N GLU A 83 4.92 4.32 -11.10
CA GLU A 83 4.04 3.54 -10.22
C GLU A 83 4.50 2.09 -10.13
N CYS A 84 4.82 1.44 -11.26
CA CYS A 84 5.36 0.07 -11.26
C CYS A 84 6.68 -0.02 -10.48
N THR A 85 7.54 0.99 -10.60
CA THR A 85 8.79 1.06 -9.85
C THR A 85 8.53 1.22 -8.35
N ALA A 86 7.54 2.02 -7.97
CA ALA A 86 7.15 2.19 -6.57
C ALA A 86 6.59 0.88 -5.97
N GLU A 87 5.77 0.15 -6.72
CA GLU A 87 5.28 -1.18 -6.31
C GLU A 87 6.39 -2.22 -6.23
N LEU A 88 7.33 -2.22 -7.19
CA LEU A 88 8.49 -3.11 -7.14
C LEU A 88 9.34 -2.84 -5.88
N SER A 89 9.57 -1.57 -5.54
CA SER A 89 10.24 -1.20 -4.29
C SER A 89 9.48 -1.69 -3.06
N ARG A 90 8.15 -1.56 -3.02
CA ARG A 90 7.31 -2.08 -1.92
C ARG A 90 7.40 -3.59 -1.79
N MET A 91 7.28 -4.31 -2.92
CA MET A 91 7.40 -5.77 -2.95
C MET A 91 8.74 -6.21 -2.39
N ILE A 92 9.84 -5.60 -2.85
CA ILE A 92 11.19 -5.94 -2.39
C ILE A 92 11.34 -5.71 -0.88
N ILE A 93 10.80 -4.62 -0.34
CA ILE A 93 10.82 -4.35 1.11
C ILE A 93 9.99 -5.38 1.88
N GLN A 94 8.76 -5.67 1.43
CA GLN A 94 7.84 -6.59 2.09
C GLN A 94 8.30 -8.05 2.06
N THR A 95 9.05 -8.41 1.03
CA THR A 95 9.60 -9.76 0.84
C THR A 95 11.04 -9.90 1.33
N GLU A 96 11.63 -8.81 1.86
CA GLU A 96 13.01 -8.76 2.34
C GLU A 96 14.05 -9.19 1.29
N GLU A 97 13.73 -8.97 0.02
CA GLU A 97 14.58 -9.37 -1.09
C GLU A 97 15.72 -8.35 -1.33
N PRO A 98 16.86 -8.76 -1.89
CA PRO A 98 17.87 -7.83 -2.33
C PRO A 98 17.34 -6.92 -3.44
N PHE A 99 17.72 -5.64 -3.45
CA PHE A 99 17.42 -4.72 -4.56
C PHE A 99 17.93 -5.23 -5.93
N LEU A 100 18.86 -6.19 -5.93
CA LEU A 100 19.35 -6.87 -7.12
C LEU A 100 18.26 -7.67 -7.85
N LEU A 101 17.18 -8.06 -7.17
CA LEU A 101 16.04 -8.76 -7.78
C LEU A 101 15.48 -8.00 -8.98
N ALA A 102 15.46 -6.66 -8.92
CA ALA A 102 15.01 -5.80 -10.00
C ALA A 102 15.84 -5.94 -11.30
N GLU A 103 17.11 -6.33 -11.18
CA GLU A 103 18.02 -6.56 -12.32
C GLU A 103 18.12 -8.05 -12.69
N HIS A 104 17.45 -8.95 -11.94
CA HIS A 104 17.57 -10.38 -12.16
C HIS A 104 16.90 -10.81 -13.48
N ASN A 105 17.64 -11.52 -14.34
CA ASN A 105 17.19 -11.88 -15.68
C ASN A 105 15.90 -12.71 -15.69
N ALA A 106 15.78 -13.70 -14.80
CA ALA A 106 14.59 -14.55 -14.74
C ALA A 106 13.35 -13.76 -14.29
N PHE A 107 13.53 -12.84 -13.35
CA PHE A 107 12.46 -11.97 -12.85
C PHE A 107 11.97 -11.03 -13.96
N ASN A 108 12.89 -10.33 -14.62
CA ASN A 108 12.57 -9.45 -15.74
C ASN A 108 11.90 -10.18 -16.90
N LYS A 109 12.33 -11.42 -17.21
CA LYS A 109 11.69 -12.26 -18.23
C LYS A 109 10.24 -12.60 -17.85
N TYR A 110 9.99 -12.93 -16.59
CA TYR A 110 8.65 -13.19 -16.07
C TYR A 110 7.76 -11.93 -16.15
N ILE A 111 8.25 -10.77 -15.71
CA ILE A 111 7.47 -9.52 -15.76
C ILE A 111 7.18 -9.12 -17.21
N LYS A 112 8.18 -9.17 -18.10
CA LYS A 112 8.00 -8.83 -19.53
C LYS A 112 6.98 -9.72 -20.24
N LYS A 113 6.84 -10.99 -19.80
CA LYS A 113 5.84 -11.92 -20.33
C LYS A 113 4.41 -11.53 -19.93
N ASN A 114 4.23 -10.94 -18.75
CA ASN A 114 2.95 -10.49 -18.21
C ASN A 114 2.63 -9.03 -18.57
N GLN A 115 3.65 -8.20 -18.77
CA GLN A 115 3.55 -6.79 -19.14
C GLN A 115 4.56 -6.47 -20.26
N PRO A 116 4.14 -6.54 -21.54
CA PRO A 116 5.02 -6.32 -22.68
C PRO A 116 5.68 -4.94 -22.74
N GLU A 117 5.08 -3.92 -22.14
CA GLU A 117 5.64 -2.56 -22.10
C GLU A 117 6.71 -2.38 -21.01
N HIS A 118 6.84 -3.35 -20.10
CA HIS A 118 7.78 -3.26 -18.98
C HIS A 118 9.21 -3.05 -19.45
N LYS A 119 9.90 -2.12 -18.78
CA LYS A 119 11.33 -1.87 -18.94
C LYS A 119 12.01 -2.23 -17.63
N PRO A 120 13.07 -3.05 -17.65
CA PRO A 120 13.80 -3.40 -16.44
C PRO A 120 14.22 -2.16 -15.64
N THR A 121 13.97 -2.20 -14.33
CA THR A 121 14.34 -1.13 -13.42
C THR A 121 15.68 -1.45 -12.77
N GLY A 122 16.63 -0.52 -12.82
CA GLY A 122 17.92 -0.71 -12.17
C GLY A 122 17.82 -0.74 -10.64
N ARG A 123 18.71 -1.50 -9.99
CA ARG A 123 18.79 -1.66 -8.53
C ARG A 123 18.93 -0.31 -7.81
N LYS A 124 19.68 0.62 -8.41
CA LYS A 124 19.88 1.98 -7.88
C LYS A 124 18.57 2.77 -7.89
N THR A 125 17.79 2.65 -8.97
CA THR A 125 16.49 3.32 -9.10
C THR A 125 15.50 2.80 -8.08
N VAL A 126 15.40 1.47 -7.90
CA VAL A 126 14.56 0.85 -6.87
C VAL A 126 14.97 1.29 -5.48
N ARG A 127 16.27 1.32 -5.17
CA ARG A 127 16.80 1.81 -3.89
C ARG A 127 16.43 3.29 -3.65
N SER A 128 16.63 4.15 -4.64
CA SER A 128 16.28 5.57 -4.53
C SER A 128 14.78 5.77 -4.33
N ASN A 129 13.95 4.98 -5.03
CA ASN A 129 12.50 5.01 -4.86
C ASN A 129 12.08 4.54 -3.46
N ALA A 130 12.66 3.45 -2.95
CA ALA A 130 12.45 2.97 -1.59
C ALA A 130 12.80 4.05 -0.54
N MET A 131 13.93 4.74 -0.72
CA MET A 131 14.34 5.82 0.18
C MET A 131 13.40 7.04 0.11
N ARG A 132 12.91 7.38 -1.10
CA ARG A 132 11.91 8.43 -1.26
C ARG A 132 10.61 8.10 -0.53
N GLN A 133 10.10 6.88 -0.70
CA GLN A 133 8.91 6.40 0.02
C GLN A 133 9.11 6.44 1.54
N TYR A 134 10.28 6.03 2.02
CA TYR A 134 10.64 6.15 3.44
C TYR A 134 10.58 7.60 3.93
N CYS A 135 11.18 8.54 3.21
CA CYS A 135 11.14 9.96 3.58
C CYS A 135 9.70 10.51 3.60
N GLU A 136 8.87 10.17 2.62
CA GLU A 136 7.46 10.57 2.55
C GLU A 136 6.67 10.02 3.76
N LEU A 137 6.81 8.72 4.05
CA LEU A 137 6.16 8.07 5.19
C LEU A 137 6.65 8.62 6.53
N LYS A 138 7.95 8.92 6.64
CA LYS A 138 8.53 9.54 7.83
C LYS A 138 7.91 10.92 8.09
N GLN A 139 7.82 11.77 7.08
CA GLN A 139 7.22 13.10 7.21
C GLN A 139 5.74 13.01 7.61
N LYS A 140 5.00 12.07 7.01
CA LYS A 140 3.62 11.79 7.41
C LYS A 140 3.54 11.38 8.89
N LEU A 141 4.40 10.46 9.32
CA LEU A 141 4.44 9.98 10.71
C LEU A 141 4.77 11.10 11.71
N ILE A 142 5.72 11.99 11.37
CA ILE A 142 6.06 13.17 12.18
C ILE A 142 4.82 14.09 12.31
N SER A 143 4.10 14.32 11.21
CA SER A 143 2.87 15.11 11.21
C SER A 143 1.77 14.46 12.05
N ASP A 144 1.58 13.15 11.91
CA ASP A 144 0.60 12.38 12.68
C ASP A 144 0.91 12.48 14.18
N PHE A 145 2.16 12.23 14.59
CA PHE A 145 2.59 12.32 15.98
C PHE A 145 2.44 13.73 16.58
N ALA A 146 2.66 14.79 15.79
CA ALA A 146 2.44 16.16 16.26
C ALA A 146 0.97 16.39 16.67
N ASN A 147 0.02 15.82 15.93
CA ASN A 147 -1.42 15.95 16.16
C ASN A 147 -1.98 15.03 17.25
N MET A 148 -1.20 14.06 17.72
CA MET A 148 -1.63 13.13 18.76
C MET A 148 -1.50 13.74 20.15
N THR A 149 -2.53 13.57 20.99
CA THR A 149 -2.55 14.04 22.38
C THR A 149 -2.09 12.98 23.38
N CYS A 150 -1.87 11.74 22.94
CA CYS A 150 -1.38 10.65 23.77
C CYS A 150 0.10 10.83 24.13
N ARG A 151 0.53 10.10 25.15
CA ARG A 151 1.95 9.95 25.49
C ARG A 151 2.54 8.69 24.85
N PHE A 152 3.86 8.72 24.69
CA PHE A 152 4.64 7.67 24.04
C PHE A 152 5.58 7.01 25.05
N ASN A 153 5.74 5.70 24.93
CA ASN A 153 6.79 4.95 25.59
C ASN A 153 7.84 4.56 24.55
N LEU A 154 9.12 4.60 24.90
CA LEU A 154 10.19 4.18 24.00
C LEU A 154 10.78 2.87 24.48
N THR A 155 11.17 2.01 23.55
CA THR A 155 12.13 0.93 23.82
C THR A 155 13.35 1.21 22.97
N ALA A 156 14.53 1.20 23.57
CA ALA A 156 15.79 1.31 22.84
C ALA A 156 16.65 0.08 23.11
N ASP A 157 17.12 -0.52 22.03
CA ASP A 157 18.00 -1.69 22.07
C ASP A 157 19.29 -1.38 21.31
N ALA A 158 20.41 -1.83 21.87
CA ALA A 158 21.73 -1.59 21.33
C ALA A 158 22.50 -2.91 21.25
N TRP A 159 23.05 -3.22 20.07
CA TRP A 159 23.77 -4.46 19.86
C TRP A 159 24.93 -4.28 18.88
N ASP A 160 25.92 -5.16 19.03
CA ASP A 160 27.02 -5.30 18.09
C ASP A 160 26.65 -6.31 17.00
N SER A 161 26.93 -5.96 15.74
CA SER A 161 26.68 -6.82 14.59
C SER A 161 27.68 -7.98 14.46
N GLY A 162 28.71 -8.02 15.31
CA GLY A 162 29.83 -8.96 15.18
C GLY A 162 30.82 -8.62 14.06
N CYS A 163 30.64 -7.48 13.37
CA CYS A 163 31.50 -6.98 12.30
C CYS A 163 31.89 -5.51 12.53
N ASP A 164 32.43 -5.19 13.71
CA ASP A 164 32.90 -3.83 14.13
C ASP A 164 31.85 -2.71 14.07
N TYR A 165 30.57 -3.04 13.83
CA TYR A 165 29.48 -2.07 13.84
C TYR A 165 28.52 -2.35 14.97
N SER A 166 28.22 -1.30 15.73
CA SER A 166 27.17 -1.30 16.73
C SER A 166 25.98 -0.49 16.24
N TYR A 167 24.77 -0.91 16.60
CA TYR A 167 23.53 -0.26 16.21
C TYR A 167 22.68 0.06 17.42
N VAL A 168 21.87 1.10 17.30
CA VAL A 168 20.81 1.44 18.23
C VAL A 168 19.51 1.51 17.46
N CYS A 169 18.52 0.74 17.90
CA CYS A 169 17.16 0.82 17.39
C CYS A 169 16.23 1.38 18.45
N ILE A 170 15.42 2.36 18.06
CA ILE A 170 14.45 3.02 18.93
C ILE A 170 13.06 2.78 18.35
N THR A 171 12.19 2.18 19.17
CA THR A 171 10.79 1.95 18.85
C THR A 171 9.92 2.80 19.77
N ALA A 172 9.00 3.56 19.19
CA ALA A 172 7.96 4.27 19.90
C ALA A 172 6.70 3.40 20.01
N HIS A 173 6.07 3.44 21.19
CA HIS A 173 4.86 2.69 21.52
C HIS A 173 3.82 3.66 22.07
N TRP A 174 2.57 3.55 21.62
CA TRP A 174 1.47 4.38 22.09
C TRP A 174 0.14 3.62 22.02
N ILE A 175 -0.89 4.17 22.66
CA ILE A 175 -2.26 3.66 22.55
C ILE A 175 -3.04 4.62 21.65
N ASP A 176 -3.68 4.10 20.60
CA ASP A 176 -4.49 4.90 19.69
C ASP A 176 -5.90 5.18 20.25
N ARG A 177 -6.75 5.86 19.46
CA ARG A 177 -8.08 6.28 19.90
C ARG A 177 -9.03 5.10 20.05
N GLU A 178 -8.75 4.02 19.33
CA GLU A 178 -9.45 2.75 19.33
C GLU A 178 -8.96 1.81 20.44
N TRP A 179 -8.08 2.31 21.32
CA TRP A 179 -7.49 1.59 22.46
C TRP A 179 -6.59 0.41 22.05
N ASN A 180 -6.01 0.46 20.86
CA ASN A 180 -5.05 -0.52 20.39
C ASN A 180 -3.61 -0.05 20.68
N LEU A 181 -2.78 -1.01 21.09
CA LEU A 181 -1.35 -0.79 21.22
C LEU A 181 -0.73 -0.70 19.82
N GLN A 182 -0.10 0.43 19.55
CA GLN A 182 0.64 0.70 18.34
C GLN A 182 2.14 0.76 18.65
N LYS A 183 2.95 0.33 17.68
CA LYS A 183 4.41 0.42 17.76
C LYS A 183 5.01 0.77 16.42
N GLN A 184 6.05 1.61 16.43
CA GLN A 184 6.76 2.02 15.21
C GLN A 184 8.23 2.24 15.51
N ILE A 185 9.10 1.68 14.67
CA ILE A 185 10.53 2.00 14.69
C ILE A 185 10.68 3.44 14.18
N ILE A 186 11.23 4.31 15.02
CA ILE A 186 11.45 5.72 14.70
C ILE A 186 12.91 6.02 14.34
N SER A 187 13.84 5.17 14.81
CA SER A 187 15.27 5.32 14.53
C SER A 187 15.95 3.95 14.48
N PHE A 188 16.79 3.77 13.47
CA PHE A 188 17.74 2.68 13.37
C PHE A 188 19.06 3.30 12.93
N SER A 189 19.97 3.47 13.88
CA SER A 189 21.17 4.27 13.69
C SER A 189 22.41 3.48 14.05
N LYS A 190 23.48 3.67 13.29
CA LYS A 190 24.80 3.18 13.66
C LYS A 190 25.30 3.98 14.88
N LEU A 191 25.78 3.28 15.89
CA LEU A 191 26.44 3.88 17.05
C LEU A 191 27.93 4.00 16.75
N GLU A 192 28.39 5.21 16.44
CA GLU A 192 29.81 5.47 16.18
C GLU A 192 30.64 5.40 17.46
N PHE A 193 31.90 4.98 17.33
CA PHE A 193 32.85 4.97 18.43
C PHE A 193 33.12 6.42 18.91
N PRO A 194 33.24 6.66 20.23
CA PRO A 194 33.16 5.71 21.33
C PRO A 194 31.72 5.30 21.71
N HIS A 195 31.51 4.03 22.05
CA HIS A 195 30.22 3.49 22.50
C HIS A 195 29.91 3.87 23.96
N ASN A 196 29.79 5.18 24.23
CA ASN A 196 29.52 5.71 25.56
C ASN A 196 28.07 6.18 25.71
N ALA A 197 27.67 6.42 26.96
CA ALA A 197 26.32 6.87 27.28
C ALA A 197 25.97 8.22 26.63
N ILE A 198 26.93 9.12 26.42
CA ILE A 198 26.70 10.44 25.81
C ILE A 198 26.27 10.31 24.35
N ASN A 199 27.00 9.50 23.58
CA ASN A 199 26.69 9.26 22.17
C ASN A 199 25.33 8.60 22.01
N MET A 200 25.02 7.61 22.86
CA MET A 200 23.72 6.96 22.83
C MET A 200 22.58 7.91 23.23
N HIS A 201 22.78 8.72 24.28
CA HIS A 201 21.85 9.77 24.66
C HIS A 201 21.58 10.72 23.49
N ASN A 202 22.62 11.17 22.78
CA ASN A 202 22.49 12.07 21.65
C ASN A 202 21.68 11.45 20.51
N ILE A 203 21.91 10.18 20.18
CA ILE A 203 21.10 9.45 19.19
C ILE A 203 19.63 9.42 19.61
N ILE A 204 19.36 9.11 20.88
CA ILE A 204 17.99 8.98 21.39
C ILE A 204 17.28 10.34 21.42
N ILE A 205 17.90 11.37 22.01
CA ILE A 205 17.29 12.69 22.12
C ILE A 205 17.09 13.35 20.75
N ASN A 206 18.03 13.18 19.82
CA ASN A 206 17.86 13.67 18.45
C ASN A 206 16.70 12.97 17.75
N SER A 207 16.55 11.65 17.94
CA SER A 207 15.41 10.91 17.42
C SER A 207 14.09 11.39 18.05
N ILE A 208 14.06 11.68 19.36
CA ILE A 208 12.88 12.23 20.04
C ILE A 208 12.51 13.62 19.48
N CYS A 209 13.51 14.48 19.28
CA CYS A 209 13.32 15.82 18.74
C CYS A 209 12.84 15.79 17.29
N GLU A 210 13.41 14.93 16.45
CA GLU A 210 13.04 14.79 15.03
C GLU A 210 11.55 14.46 14.85
N TYR A 211 10.98 13.68 15.78
CA TYR A 211 9.57 13.30 15.78
C TYR A 211 8.67 14.20 16.65
N ASN A 212 9.17 15.33 17.15
CA ASN A 212 8.43 16.26 18.01
C ASN A 212 7.84 15.60 19.27
N LEU A 213 8.56 14.65 19.86
CA LEU A 213 8.07 13.85 20.99
C LEU A 213 8.57 14.33 22.37
N LYS A 214 9.40 15.38 22.43
CA LYS A 214 10.12 15.81 23.64
C LYS A 214 9.22 16.03 24.87
N SER A 215 8.01 16.54 24.67
CA SER A 215 7.00 16.78 25.71
C SER A 215 5.96 15.67 25.87
N LYS A 216 6.06 14.61 25.06
CA LYS A 216 5.09 13.50 24.99
C LYS A 216 5.66 12.17 25.49
N ILE A 217 6.93 12.11 25.87
CA ILE A 217 7.51 10.89 26.44
C ILE A 217 6.96 10.62 27.84
N LEU A 218 6.53 9.38 28.07
CA LEU A 218 6.11 8.86 29.36
C LEU A 218 7.22 8.06 30.02
N SER A 219 7.73 7.05 29.32
CA SER A 219 8.79 6.18 29.79
C SER A 219 9.70 5.73 28.66
N VAL A 220 10.88 5.26 29.02
CA VAL A 220 11.89 4.66 28.16
C VAL A 220 12.33 3.37 28.82
N THR A 221 12.29 2.29 28.04
CA THR A 221 12.73 0.97 28.44
C THR A 221 14.04 0.65 27.76
N PHE A 222 15.04 0.31 28.56
CA PHE A 222 16.36 -0.12 28.08
C PHE A 222 16.66 -1.55 28.54
N ASP A 223 17.68 -2.16 27.95
CA ASP A 223 18.33 -3.31 28.56
C ASP A 223 19.01 -2.90 29.89
N ASN A 224 19.38 -3.87 30.72
CA ASN A 224 19.89 -3.59 32.06
C ASN A 224 21.39 -3.23 32.07
N ALA A 225 21.97 -2.80 30.95
CA ALA A 225 23.38 -2.44 30.87
C ALA A 225 23.66 -1.15 31.65
N THR A 226 24.81 -1.07 32.32
CA THR A 226 25.19 0.08 33.17
C THR A 226 25.17 1.40 32.39
N ALA A 227 25.58 1.39 31.11
CA ALA A 227 25.55 2.56 30.25
C ALA A 227 24.12 3.12 30.06
N MET A 228 23.10 2.26 30.02
CA MET A 228 21.70 2.68 29.83
C MET A 228 21.12 3.41 31.03
N THR A 229 21.59 3.08 32.23
CA THR A 229 21.17 3.81 33.44
C THR A 229 21.65 5.25 33.40
N SER A 230 22.89 5.49 32.93
CA SER A 230 23.41 6.84 32.72
C SER A 230 22.63 7.58 31.64
N VAL A 231 22.30 6.92 30.52
CA VAL A 231 21.44 7.48 29.45
C VAL A 231 20.09 7.92 30.01
N ALA A 232 19.43 7.05 30.77
CA ALA A 232 18.13 7.35 31.34
C ALA A 232 18.16 8.56 32.27
N ASN A 233 19.21 8.70 33.08
CA ASN A 233 19.39 9.89 33.94
C ASN A 233 19.60 11.16 33.13
N MET A 234 20.37 11.13 32.05
CA MET A 234 20.53 12.29 31.16
C MET A 234 19.20 12.65 30.48
N LEU A 235 18.40 11.65 30.06
CA LEU A 235 17.09 11.89 29.46
C LEU A 235 16.10 12.57 30.43
N LYS A 236 16.16 12.28 31.74
CA LYS A 236 15.32 12.98 32.74
C LYS A 236 15.50 14.50 32.70
N THR A 237 16.72 14.96 32.42
CA THR A 237 17.05 16.39 32.35
C THR A 237 16.76 17.00 30.99
N SER A 238 16.72 16.17 29.93
CA SER A 238 16.58 16.62 28.54
C SER A 238 15.14 16.62 28.03
N LEU A 239 14.25 15.84 28.65
CA LEU A 239 12.83 15.73 28.26
C LEU A 239 11.94 16.78 28.96
N GLU A 240 10.83 17.11 28.32
CA GLU A 240 9.82 18.03 28.84
C GLU A 240 8.64 17.25 29.45
N SER A 241 8.02 17.78 30.50
CA SER A 241 6.80 17.19 31.10
C SER A 241 6.97 15.74 31.60
N VAL A 242 8.11 15.41 32.21
CA VAL A 242 8.33 14.07 32.77
C VAL A 242 7.41 13.84 33.97
N LEU A 243 6.58 12.79 33.92
CA LEU A 243 5.65 12.48 35.02
C LEU A 243 6.40 12.05 36.29
N LEU A 244 5.83 12.40 37.44
CA LEU A 244 6.32 12.00 38.77
C LEU A 244 7.83 12.28 38.96
N ASP A 245 8.30 13.44 38.50
CA ASP A 245 9.70 13.86 38.55
C ASP A 245 10.68 12.85 37.90
N GLY A 246 10.20 12.11 36.89
CA GLY A 246 10.99 11.09 36.20
C GLY A 246 11.16 9.79 36.96
N LYS A 247 10.40 9.55 38.03
CA LYS A 247 10.39 8.26 38.74
C LYS A 247 9.98 7.09 37.84
N LEU A 248 9.05 7.33 36.90
CA LEU A 248 8.59 6.32 35.95
C LEU A 248 9.26 6.42 34.56
N LEU A 249 10.25 7.30 34.40
CA LEU A 249 10.86 7.49 33.09
C LEU A 249 11.67 6.25 32.68
N HIS A 250 12.35 5.58 33.60
CA HIS A 250 13.23 4.47 33.28
C HIS A 250 12.62 3.14 33.71
N MET A 251 12.30 2.30 32.74
CA MET A 251 11.91 0.91 32.96
C MET A 251 13.03 -0.02 32.50
N ARG A 252 13.29 -1.09 33.26
CA ARG A 252 14.26 -2.12 32.87
C ARG A 252 13.56 -3.20 32.04
N CYS A 253 14.25 -3.74 31.05
CA CYS A 253 13.75 -4.87 30.27
C CYS A 253 13.50 -6.10 31.16
N ALA A 254 12.23 -6.52 31.28
CA ALA A 254 11.84 -7.68 32.08
C ALA A 254 12.49 -8.99 31.58
N CYS A 255 12.60 -9.17 30.26
CA CYS A 255 13.27 -10.33 29.67
C CYS A 255 14.75 -10.39 30.07
N HIS A 256 15.42 -9.24 30.12
CA HIS A 256 16.81 -9.17 30.55
C HIS A 256 16.95 -9.50 32.03
N VAL A 257 16.07 -8.95 32.89
CA VAL A 257 16.06 -9.28 34.33
C VAL A 257 15.86 -10.78 34.55
N LEU A 258 14.90 -11.40 33.84
CA LEU A 258 14.66 -12.83 33.92
C LEU A 258 15.90 -13.63 33.48
N ASN A 259 16.55 -13.23 32.39
CA ASN A 259 17.78 -13.87 31.93
C ASN A 259 18.92 -13.77 32.97
N LEU A 260 19.04 -12.65 33.67
CA LEU A 260 20.01 -12.51 34.77
C LEU A 260 19.69 -13.46 35.93
N CYS A 261 18.42 -13.56 36.34
CA CYS A 261 18.00 -14.51 37.37
C CYS A 261 18.31 -15.96 37.00
N VAL A 262 18.07 -16.35 35.74
CA VAL A 262 18.37 -17.70 35.25
C VAL A 262 19.88 -17.97 35.25
N LYS A 263 20.69 -17.02 34.77
CA LYS A 263 22.15 -17.16 34.76
C LYS A 263 22.73 -17.31 36.17
N ASP A 264 22.27 -16.48 37.10
CA ASP A 264 22.68 -16.52 38.51
C ASP A 264 22.30 -17.86 39.15
N GLY A 265 21.08 -18.35 38.91
CA GLY A 265 20.64 -19.67 39.38
C GLY A 265 21.48 -20.82 38.80
N LEU A 266 21.81 -20.79 37.51
CA LEU A 266 22.66 -21.80 36.87
C LEU A 266 24.10 -21.77 37.40
N GLU A 267 24.63 -20.60 37.73
CA GLU A 267 25.96 -20.46 38.33
C GLU A 267 26.00 -21.04 39.74
N GLY A 268 24.98 -20.79 40.56
CA GLY A 268 24.83 -21.40 41.87
C GLY A 268 24.76 -22.94 41.82
N LEU A 269 24.15 -23.51 40.77
CA LEU A 269 24.07 -24.96 40.60
C LEU A 269 25.41 -25.62 40.22
N LYS A 270 26.33 -24.88 39.59
CA LYS A 270 27.66 -25.43 39.25
C LYS A 270 28.46 -25.83 40.49
N GLN A 271 28.22 -25.20 41.64
CA GLN A 271 28.87 -25.52 42.92
C GLN A 271 28.50 -26.90 43.46
N TYR A 272 27.48 -27.56 42.91
CA TYR A 272 27.01 -28.89 43.33
C TYR A 272 27.34 -30.00 42.31
N HIS A 273 28.06 -29.67 41.24
CA HIS A 273 28.46 -30.59 40.17
C HIS A 273 29.99 -30.82 40.07
N GLU A 274 30.76 -30.35 41.05
CA GLU A 274 32.14 -30.78 41.35
C GLU A 274 32.16 -31.74 42.54
#